data_AF-A0A832ZBT2-F1
#
_entry.id   AF-A0A832ZBT2-F1
#
_cell.length_a   1.000
_cell.length_b   1.000
_cell.length_c   1.000
_cell.angle_alpha   90.00
_cell.angle_beta   90.00
_cell.angle_gamma   90.00
#
_symmetry.space_group_name_H-M   'P 1'
#
loop_
_entity.id
_entity.type
_entity.pdbx_description
1 polymer ?
#
loop_
_entity_poly.entity_id
_entity_poly.type
_entity_poly.pdbx_seq_one_letter_code
_entity_poly.pdbx_strand_id
1 'polypeptide(L)'
;MFERLSWYYKVMDNRAPAKFLICRKIQGEDPTKLDIEGLWDLHRALSKDFDNVFKGVKRGELDIGDIPTPRFNFLDIKVEIAKNIFRSCHFCERRCEIDRSKIEGDCKVDHTYVHSWFLHCGEEAPLVPSGTIFYGGCNFHCVFCQNYDISHLYPKEGIRVRGREVALIEKKLRLEGAKNINHVGGDPIPNTWVILESFKYLDVNVPQLWNSNMYCSIETMTLLREVIDIWLPDFKYGSNRCAQRLSLVENYWETITRNMKIAYNSGDMIVRHLVLPNHIECCSKPVLNWIRNNCPEVLVNIMGQYRPEYLVAKYPEMWPDIGRTPTLEEMEEVYRYAERLGITYIK
;
A
#
# COMPACT_ATOMS: atom_id res chain seq x y z
N MET A 1 0.33 -21.03 18.20
CA MET A 1 0.93 -19.69 18.25
C MET A 1 0.81 -19.13 16.85
N PHE A 2 0.07 -18.05 16.61
CA PHE A 2 -0.01 -17.44 15.29
C PHE A 2 1.38 -16.93 14.91
N GLU A 3 1.93 -17.45 13.80
CA GLU A 3 3.21 -16.99 13.27
C GLU A 3 2.95 -15.76 12.39
N ARG A 4 3.38 -14.59 12.88
CA ARG A 4 3.26 -13.32 12.16
C ARG A 4 4.06 -13.38 10.87
N LEU A 5 3.57 -12.77 9.81
CA LEU A 5 4.23 -12.75 8.50
C LEU A 5 4.39 -14.15 7.86
N SER A 6 3.60 -15.13 8.30
CA SER A 6 3.77 -16.53 7.85
C SER A 6 3.48 -16.74 6.38
N TRP A 7 2.52 -15.99 5.80
CA TRP A 7 2.26 -16.08 4.37
C TRP A 7 3.39 -15.41 3.59
N TYR A 8 3.78 -14.20 4.00
CA TYR A 8 4.89 -13.44 3.45
C TYR A 8 6.16 -14.29 3.34
N TYR A 9 6.59 -14.94 4.44
CA TYR A 9 7.81 -15.76 4.43
C TYR A 9 7.69 -16.98 3.50
N LYS A 10 6.53 -17.64 3.47
CA LYS A 10 6.32 -18.76 2.53
C LYS A 10 6.47 -18.33 1.08
N VAL A 11 5.93 -17.17 0.70
CA VAL A 11 6.05 -16.65 -0.66
C VAL A 11 7.48 -16.20 -0.95
N MET A 12 8.12 -15.48 -0.01
CA MET A 12 9.50 -15.00 -0.12
C MET A 12 10.49 -16.14 -0.40
N ASP A 13 10.32 -17.26 0.32
CA ASP A 13 11.14 -18.47 0.21
C ASP A 13 10.74 -19.37 -0.98
N ASN A 14 9.80 -18.95 -1.83
CA ASN A 14 9.22 -19.77 -2.90
C ASN A 14 8.57 -21.09 -2.44
N ARG A 15 8.13 -21.17 -1.18
CA ARG A 15 7.37 -22.30 -0.63
C ARG A 15 5.86 -22.18 -0.85
N ALA A 16 5.39 -21.00 -1.26
CA ALA A 16 4.02 -20.74 -1.68
C ALA A 16 4.01 -19.74 -2.85
N PRO A 17 2.97 -19.76 -3.70
CA PRO A 17 2.81 -18.78 -4.76
C PRO A 17 2.34 -17.43 -4.21
N ALA A 18 2.84 -16.33 -4.74
CA ALA A 18 2.32 -15.00 -4.50
C ALA A 18 0.86 -14.91 -4.91
N LYS A 19 0.06 -14.12 -4.19
CA LYS A 19 -1.40 -14.09 -4.43
C LYS A 19 -1.81 -13.70 -5.84
N PHE A 20 -1.07 -12.81 -6.51
CA PHE A 20 -1.38 -12.44 -7.90
C PHE A 20 -1.29 -13.64 -8.86
N LEU A 21 -0.41 -14.62 -8.59
CA LEU A 21 -0.32 -15.87 -9.36
C LEU A 21 -1.56 -16.74 -9.13
N ILE A 22 -2.07 -16.80 -7.90
CA ILE A 22 -3.32 -17.50 -7.55
C ILE A 22 -4.50 -16.81 -8.25
N CYS A 23 -4.56 -15.48 -8.22
CA CYS A 23 -5.59 -14.68 -8.88
C CYS A 23 -5.68 -15.00 -10.39
N ARG A 24 -4.54 -15.23 -11.05
CA ARG A 24 -4.49 -15.64 -12.47
C ARG A 24 -5.04 -17.03 -12.76
N LYS A 25 -5.24 -17.88 -11.75
CA LYS A 25 -5.81 -19.23 -11.92
C LYS A 25 -7.33 -19.26 -11.82
N ILE A 26 -7.94 -18.20 -11.32
CA ILE A 26 -9.40 -18.11 -11.17
C ILE A 26 -10.01 -17.78 -12.53
N GLN A 27 -10.82 -18.69 -13.07
CA GLN A 27 -11.50 -18.53 -14.35
C GLN A 27 -12.38 -17.28 -14.35
N GLY A 28 -12.15 -16.39 -15.32
CA GLY A 28 -12.99 -15.22 -15.56
C GLY A 28 -13.66 -15.26 -16.93
N GLU A 29 -14.31 -14.16 -17.27
CA GLU A 29 -14.92 -13.93 -18.58
C GLU A 29 -14.18 -12.81 -19.32
N ASP A 30 -14.50 -12.60 -20.59
CA ASP A 30 -13.92 -11.50 -21.38
C ASP A 30 -14.40 -10.14 -20.80
N PRO A 31 -13.52 -9.37 -20.13
CA PRO A 31 -13.93 -8.18 -19.41
C PRO A 31 -14.42 -7.06 -20.34
N THR A 32 -14.03 -7.06 -21.62
CA THR A 32 -14.41 -6.02 -22.58
C THR A 32 -15.88 -6.09 -23.01
N LYS A 33 -16.59 -7.16 -22.63
CA LYS A 33 -18.01 -7.37 -22.93
C LYS A 33 -18.93 -6.97 -21.78
N LEU A 34 -18.37 -6.54 -20.66
CA LEU A 34 -19.10 -6.17 -19.45
C LEU A 34 -19.03 -4.66 -19.25
N ASP A 35 -20.12 -4.09 -18.75
CA ASP A 35 -20.10 -2.74 -18.21
C ASP A 35 -19.51 -2.72 -16.79
N ILE A 36 -19.40 -1.54 -16.17
CA ILE A 36 -18.78 -1.41 -14.86
C ILE A 36 -19.54 -2.15 -13.75
N GLU A 37 -20.88 -2.22 -13.83
CA GLU A 37 -21.68 -2.96 -12.86
C GLU A 37 -21.47 -4.47 -13.00
N GLY A 38 -21.52 -4.99 -14.23
CA GLY A 38 -21.23 -6.38 -14.54
C GLY A 38 -19.81 -6.80 -14.17
N LEU A 39 -18.81 -5.91 -14.36
CA LEU A 39 -17.45 -6.17 -13.91
C LEU A 39 -17.37 -6.32 -12.38
N TRP A 40 -18.06 -5.47 -11.62
CA TRP A 40 -18.09 -5.56 -10.16
C TRP A 40 -18.87 -6.77 -9.65
N ASP A 41 -19.97 -7.15 -10.32
CA ASP A 41 -20.70 -8.40 -10.02
C ASP A 41 -19.82 -9.62 -10.23
N LEU A 42 -19.13 -9.69 -11.38
CA LEU A 42 -18.21 -10.77 -11.67
C LEU A 42 -17.04 -10.77 -10.68
N HIS A 43 -16.46 -9.61 -10.35
CA HIS A 43 -15.41 -9.51 -9.32
C HIS A 43 -15.87 -10.13 -8.00
N ARG A 44 -17.07 -9.79 -7.51
CA ARG A 44 -17.61 -10.34 -6.26
C ARG A 44 -17.75 -11.87 -6.29
N ALA A 45 -18.14 -12.43 -7.42
CA ALA A 45 -18.20 -13.88 -7.60
C ALA A 45 -16.79 -14.51 -7.56
N LEU A 46 -15.88 -14.01 -8.39
CA LEU A 46 -14.51 -14.54 -8.50
C LEU A 46 -13.68 -14.33 -7.23
N SER A 47 -13.98 -13.31 -6.43
CA SER A 47 -13.38 -13.10 -5.10
C SER A 47 -13.68 -14.26 -4.15
N LYS A 48 -14.89 -14.84 -4.20
CA LYS A 48 -15.24 -16.04 -3.40
C LYS A 48 -14.47 -17.27 -3.88
N ASP A 49 -14.32 -17.42 -5.19
CA ASP A 49 -13.56 -18.52 -5.79
C ASP A 49 -12.08 -18.41 -5.43
N PHE A 50 -11.51 -17.20 -5.48
CA PHE A 50 -10.17 -16.93 -4.97
C PHE A 50 -10.02 -17.34 -3.51
N ASP A 51 -10.94 -16.94 -2.63
CA ASP A 51 -10.86 -17.26 -1.20
C ASP A 51 -10.87 -18.79 -0.96
N ASN A 52 -11.61 -19.55 -1.78
CA ASN A 52 -11.62 -21.01 -1.72
C ASN A 52 -10.28 -21.62 -2.17
N VAL A 53 -9.75 -21.19 -3.32
CA VAL A 53 -8.46 -21.66 -3.84
C VAL A 53 -7.32 -21.28 -2.90
N PHE A 54 -7.30 -20.03 -2.43
CA PHE A 54 -6.29 -19.52 -1.49
C PHE A 54 -6.27 -20.32 -0.19
N LYS A 55 -7.43 -20.70 0.36
CA LYS A 55 -7.52 -21.57 1.54
C LYS A 55 -6.96 -22.98 1.27
N GLY A 56 -7.18 -23.54 0.08
CA GLY A 56 -6.60 -24.82 -0.32
C GLY A 56 -5.07 -24.75 -0.41
N VAL A 57 -4.55 -23.73 -1.11
CA VAL A 57 -3.11 -23.48 -1.23
C VAL A 57 -2.47 -23.26 0.13
N LYS A 58 -3.07 -22.44 1.01
CA LYS A 58 -2.54 -22.15 2.35
C LYS A 58 -2.45 -23.39 3.24
N ARG A 59 -3.35 -24.37 3.04
CA ARG A 59 -3.36 -25.66 3.74
C ARG A 59 -2.46 -26.72 3.09
N GLY A 60 -1.88 -26.43 1.92
CA GLY A 60 -1.10 -27.41 1.14
C GLY A 60 -1.95 -28.49 0.48
N GLU A 61 -3.27 -28.27 0.38
CA GLU A 61 -4.23 -29.20 -0.24
C GLU A 61 -4.32 -29.00 -1.76
N LEU A 62 -3.80 -27.87 -2.27
CA LEU A 62 -3.86 -27.50 -3.66
C LEU A 62 -2.53 -26.90 -4.14
N ASP A 63 -2.03 -27.37 -5.28
CA ASP A 63 -0.95 -26.74 -6.03
C ASP A 63 -1.53 -25.95 -7.20
N ILE A 64 -1.13 -24.69 -7.35
CA ILE A 64 -1.58 -23.87 -8.48
C ILE A 64 -0.98 -24.32 -9.82
N GLY A 65 0.07 -25.12 -9.81
CA GLY A 65 0.65 -25.76 -11.00
C GLY A 65 -0.34 -26.69 -11.68
N ASP A 66 -1.22 -27.33 -10.91
CA ASP A 66 -2.23 -28.26 -11.40
C ASP A 66 -3.49 -27.55 -11.95
N ILE A 67 -3.66 -26.26 -11.64
CA ILE A 67 -4.77 -25.47 -12.18
C ILE A 67 -4.35 -24.87 -13.52
N PRO A 68 -5.09 -25.13 -14.63
CA PRO A 68 -4.82 -24.49 -15.91
C PRO A 68 -4.98 -22.97 -15.79
N THR A 69 -4.11 -22.21 -16.47
CA THR A 69 -4.26 -20.76 -16.55
C THR A 69 -5.28 -20.42 -17.63
N PRO A 70 -6.44 -19.83 -17.30
CA PRO A 70 -7.46 -19.55 -18.29
C PRO A 70 -7.11 -18.31 -19.11
N ARG A 71 -7.71 -18.22 -20.31
CA ARG A 71 -7.48 -17.10 -21.25
C ARG A 71 -7.82 -15.75 -20.62
N PHE A 72 -8.95 -15.69 -19.93
CA PHE A 72 -9.36 -14.57 -19.10
C PHE A 72 -9.50 -15.07 -17.67
N ASN A 73 -8.95 -14.31 -16.72
CA ASN A 73 -8.90 -14.68 -15.32
C ASN A 73 -9.30 -13.50 -14.42
N PHE A 74 -9.39 -13.75 -13.11
CA PHE A 74 -9.81 -12.73 -12.15
C PHE A 74 -8.91 -11.48 -12.15
N LEU A 75 -7.62 -11.60 -12.45
CA LEU A 75 -6.74 -10.44 -12.58
C LEU A 75 -7.13 -9.56 -13.77
N ASP A 76 -7.58 -10.14 -14.89
CA ASP A 76 -8.06 -9.37 -16.04
C ASP A 76 -9.28 -8.51 -15.68
N ILE A 77 -10.21 -9.06 -14.89
CA ILE A 77 -11.39 -8.33 -14.40
C ILE A 77 -10.95 -7.15 -13.52
N LYS A 78 -10.02 -7.38 -12.59
CA LYS A 78 -9.47 -6.31 -11.71
C LYS A 78 -8.81 -5.19 -12.50
N VAL A 79 -8.03 -5.54 -13.52
CA VAL A 79 -7.34 -4.57 -14.38
C VAL A 79 -8.35 -3.74 -15.18
N GLU A 80 -9.41 -4.35 -15.71
CA GLU A 80 -10.43 -3.62 -16.46
C GLU A 80 -11.24 -2.65 -15.56
N ILE A 81 -11.61 -3.10 -14.36
CA ILE A 81 -12.22 -2.20 -13.36
C ILE A 81 -11.27 -1.04 -13.06
N ALA A 82 -9.99 -1.31 -12.77
CA ALA A 82 -9.02 -0.26 -12.48
C ALA A 82 -8.87 0.73 -13.64
N LYS A 83 -8.93 0.27 -14.90
CA LYS A 83 -8.94 1.16 -16.08
C LYS A 83 -10.18 2.04 -16.13
N ASN A 84 -11.35 1.51 -15.79
CA ASN A 84 -12.58 2.29 -15.68
C ASN A 84 -12.49 3.34 -14.56
N ILE A 85 -11.98 2.95 -13.37
CA ILE A 85 -11.70 3.89 -12.29
C ILE A 85 -10.76 4.98 -12.77
N PHE A 86 -9.68 4.67 -13.50
CA PHE A 86 -8.74 5.67 -14.01
C PHE A 86 -9.39 6.72 -14.95
N ARG A 87 -10.45 6.35 -15.68
CA ARG A 87 -11.20 7.25 -16.58
C ARG A 87 -12.20 8.15 -15.86
N SER A 88 -12.58 7.82 -14.63
CA SER A 88 -13.34 8.68 -13.73
C SER A 88 -12.72 8.54 -12.34
N CYS A 89 -11.55 9.16 -12.15
CA CYS A 89 -10.60 8.80 -11.11
C CYS A 89 -11.17 8.89 -9.68
N HIS A 90 -11.33 7.73 -9.05
CA HIS A 90 -11.70 7.59 -7.65
C HIS A 90 -10.87 6.50 -6.93
N PHE A 91 -9.57 6.39 -7.24
CA PHE A 91 -8.66 5.49 -6.51
C PHE A 91 -8.47 5.88 -5.03
N CYS A 92 -8.65 7.16 -4.71
CA CYS A 92 -8.56 7.68 -3.35
C CYS A 92 -9.84 8.40 -2.95
N GLU A 93 -10.00 8.64 -1.65
CA GLU A 93 -11.18 9.32 -1.11
C GLU A 93 -11.25 10.82 -1.45
N ARG A 94 -10.29 11.34 -2.22
CA ARG A 94 -10.46 12.63 -2.89
C ARG A 94 -11.52 12.60 -4.00
N ARG A 95 -11.79 11.40 -4.56
CA ARG A 95 -12.81 11.16 -5.60
C ARG A 95 -12.86 12.28 -6.64
N CYS A 96 -11.73 12.54 -7.31
CA CYS A 96 -11.64 13.65 -8.26
C CYS A 96 -12.55 13.48 -9.49
N GLU A 97 -12.95 12.25 -9.83
CA GLU A 97 -13.92 11.93 -10.91
C GLU A 97 -13.51 12.46 -12.31
N ILE A 98 -12.22 12.72 -12.49
CA ILE A 98 -11.66 13.17 -13.76
C ILE A 98 -11.14 12.00 -14.61
N ASP A 99 -11.09 12.20 -15.93
CA ASP A 99 -10.34 11.31 -16.82
C ASP A 99 -8.84 11.64 -16.76
N ARG A 100 -8.09 10.81 -16.04
CA ARG A 100 -6.64 11.02 -15.84
C ARG A 100 -5.81 10.89 -17.11
N SER A 101 -6.35 10.36 -18.20
CA SER A 101 -5.66 10.37 -19.49
C SER A 101 -5.63 11.75 -20.15
N LYS A 102 -6.51 12.67 -19.72
CA LYS A 102 -6.67 14.01 -20.30
C LYS A 102 -6.05 15.08 -19.41
N ILE A 103 -6.26 14.97 -18.09
CA ILE A 103 -5.82 15.94 -17.10
C ILE A 103 -5.24 15.24 -15.87
N GLU A 104 -4.35 15.92 -15.15
CA GLU A 104 -3.80 15.37 -13.91
C GLU A 104 -4.82 15.38 -12.77
N GLY A 105 -4.69 14.41 -11.86
CA GLY A 105 -5.42 14.43 -10.59
C GLY A 105 -4.84 15.41 -9.59
N ASP A 106 -5.54 15.57 -8.47
CA ASP A 106 -5.02 16.31 -7.30
C ASP A 106 -3.68 15.71 -6.81
N CYS A 107 -3.46 14.42 -7.06
CA CYS A 107 -2.19 13.72 -6.86
C CYS A 107 -1.05 14.11 -7.82
N LYS A 108 -1.25 15.12 -8.67
CA LYS A 108 -0.27 15.71 -9.60
C LYS A 108 0.25 14.80 -10.70
N VAL A 109 -0.45 13.69 -10.96
CA VAL A 109 -0.12 12.76 -12.03
C VAL A 109 -1.31 12.48 -12.92
N ASP A 110 -1.06 12.39 -14.22
CA ASP A 110 -1.98 11.97 -15.27
C ASP A 110 -1.74 10.48 -15.61
N HIS A 111 -0.49 10.06 -15.74
CA HIS A 111 -0.09 8.66 -15.95
C HIS A 111 0.72 8.10 -14.77
N THR A 112 1.21 6.87 -14.90
CA THR A 112 2.17 6.30 -13.94
C THR A 112 3.58 6.64 -14.37
N TYR A 113 4.32 7.20 -13.41
CA TYR A 113 5.72 7.59 -13.55
C TYR A 113 6.54 6.87 -12.48
N VAL A 114 7.65 6.27 -12.88
CA VAL A 114 8.61 5.63 -11.96
C VAL A 114 9.88 6.48 -11.93
N HIS A 115 10.26 6.93 -10.73
CA HIS A 115 11.45 7.76 -10.51
C HIS A 115 12.71 6.93 -10.33
N SER A 116 12.61 5.85 -9.56
CA SER A 116 13.74 4.96 -9.28
C SER A 116 13.27 3.58 -8.86
N TRP A 117 14.13 2.58 -9.01
CA TRP A 117 13.95 1.25 -8.45
C TRP A 117 15.29 0.66 -8.02
N PHE A 118 15.33 0.03 -6.86
CA PHE A 118 16.57 -0.46 -6.24
C PHE A 118 16.30 -1.46 -5.12
N LEU A 119 17.35 -2.18 -4.69
CA LEU A 119 17.32 -3.00 -3.49
C LEU A 119 17.49 -2.10 -2.26
N HIS A 120 16.40 -1.87 -1.53
CA HIS A 120 16.39 -1.03 -0.35
C HIS A 120 16.74 -1.84 0.91
N CYS A 121 17.85 -1.46 1.55
CA CYS A 121 18.32 -2.06 2.81
C CYS A 121 17.84 -1.34 4.08
N GLY A 122 17.07 -0.25 3.93
CA GLY A 122 16.58 0.58 5.03
C GLY A 122 15.11 0.38 5.40
N GLU A 123 14.40 -0.59 4.79
CA GLU A 123 13.06 -0.98 5.23
C GLU A 123 13.10 -1.77 6.56
N GLU A 124 11.93 -2.12 7.10
CA GLU A 124 11.83 -2.94 8.31
C GLU A 124 12.54 -4.30 8.14
N ALA A 125 13.22 -4.76 9.19
CA ALA A 125 14.12 -5.93 9.14
C ALA A 125 13.57 -7.18 8.40
N PRO A 126 12.28 -7.59 8.54
CA PRO A 126 11.73 -8.72 7.79
C PRO A 126 11.79 -8.54 6.26
N LEU A 127 11.80 -7.30 5.79
CA LEU A 127 11.60 -6.92 4.39
C LEU A 127 12.90 -6.74 3.60
N VAL A 128 14.06 -6.69 4.27
CA VAL A 128 15.34 -6.28 3.68
C VAL A 128 16.15 -7.46 3.11
N PRO A 129 16.70 -7.38 1.88
CA PRO A 129 16.56 -6.28 0.92
C PRO A 129 15.19 -6.28 0.25
N SER A 130 14.57 -5.10 0.22
CA SER A 130 13.26 -4.88 -0.39
C SER A 130 13.42 -4.37 -1.82
N GLY A 131 12.72 -4.97 -2.78
CA GLY A 131 12.72 -4.53 -4.18
C GLY A 131 11.83 -3.30 -4.33
N THR A 132 12.38 -2.13 -4.09
CA THR A 132 11.62 -0.89 -3.96
C THR A 132 11.43 -0.22 -5.31
N ILE A 133 10.20 0.19 -5.62
CA ILE A 133 9.85 0.99 -6.81
C ILE A 133 9.21 2.30 -6.33
N PHE A 134 9.83 3.44 -6.67
CA PHE A 134 9.34 4.77 -6.31
C PHE A 134 8.47 5.34 -7.43
N TYR A 135 7.17 5.38 -7.19
CA TYR A 135 6.20 6.02 -8.07
C TYR A 135 6.05 7.52 -7.79
N GLY A 136 5.80 8.29 -8.84
CA GLY A 136 5.50 9.72 -8.75
C GLY A 136 4.04 10.00 -8.33
N GLY A 137 3.85 11.15 -7.67
CA GLY A 137 2.55 11.64 -7.22
C GLY A 137 2.09 11.07 -5.89
N CYS A 138 1.26 11.80 -5.17
CA CYS A 138 0.71 11.40 -3.87
C CYS A 138 -0.68 12.00 -3.64
N ASN A 139 -1.59 11.22 -3.08
CA ASN A 139 -2.92 11.69 -2.63
C ASN A 139 -2.89 12.38 -1.25
N PHE A 140 -1.75 12.48 -0.58
CA PHE A 140 -1.52 13.31 0.60
C PHE A 140 -0.78 14.57 0.21
N HIS A 141 -1.08 15.71 0.84
CA HIS A 141 -0.27 16.93 0.73
C HIS A 141 0.39 17.26 2.07
N CYS A 142 1.26 16.35 2.52
CA CYS A 142 2.01 16.49 3.77
C CYS A 142 2.86 17.77 3.76
N VAL A 143 2.66 18.67 4.71
CA VAL A 143 3.49 19.89 4.85
C VAL A 143 4.94 19.58 5.21
N PHE A 144 5.20 18.37 5.69
CA PHE A 144 6.51 17.85 6.11
C PHE A 144 7.03 16.69 5.24
N CYS A 145 6.49 16.52 4.01
CA CYS A 145 6.83 15.37 3.16
C CYS A 145 8.35 15.27 2.92
N GLN A 146 8.96 14.11 3.19
CA GLN A 146 10.40 13.89 2.95
C GLN A 146 10.70 13.57 1.47
N ASN A 147 9.70 13.11 0.72
CA ASN A 147 9.75 12.82 -0.71
C ASN A 147 8.93 13.85 -1.51
N TYR A 148 8.95 15.12 -1.08
CA TYR A 148 8.11 16.18 -1.65
C TYR A 148 8.44 16.47 -3.12
N ASP A 149 9.67 16.21 -3.53
CA ASP A 149 10.16 16.28 -4.90
C ASP A 149 9.35 15.36 -5.82
N ILE A 150 9.30 14.05 -5.55
CA ILE A 150 8.59 13.07 -6.38
C ILE A 150 7.09 13.03 -6.10
N SER A 151 6.63 13.56 -4.96
CA SER A 151 5.22 13.59 -4.58
C SER A 151 4.48 14.82 -5.10
N HIS A 152 5.15 15.98 -5.14
CA HIS A 152 4.49 17.29 -5.30
C HIS A 152 5.13 18.20 -6.35
N LEU A 153 6.45 18.33 -6.35
CA LEU A 153 7.12 19.33 -7.20
C LEU A 153 7.36 18.81 -8.62
N TYR A 154 7.88 17.59 -8.72
CA TYR A 154 8.37 16.98 -9.95
C TYR A 154 7.84 15.55 -10.17
N PRO A 155 6.56 15.25 -9.86
CA PRO A 155 6.06 13.86 -9.90
C PRO A 155 6.13 13.22 -11.28
N LYS A 156 6.17 14.03 -12.36
CA LYS A 156 6.20 13.60 -13.76
C LYS A 156 7.61 13.53 -14.37
N GLU A 157 8.65 13.86 -13.63
CA GLU A 157 10.04 13.81 -14.13
C GLU A 157 10.63 12.39 -14.15
N GLY A 158 9.93 11.41 -13.56
CA GLY A 158 10.24 9.99 -13.71
C GLY A 158 9.91 9.46 -15.11
N ILE A 159 10.27 8.20 -15.38
CA ILE A 159 9.92 7.56 -16.64
C ILE A 159 8.44 7.18 -16.67
N ARG A 160 7.73 7.57 -17.73
CA ARG A 160 6.34 7.12 -17.95
C ARG A 160 6.34 5.64 -18.32
N VAL A 161 5.59 4.83 -17.58
CA VAL A 161 5.57 3.35 -17.74
C VAL A 161 4.16 2.82 -17.93
N ARG A 162 4.04 1.59 -18.46
CA ARG A 162 2.83 0.77 -18.44
C ARG A 162 3.11 -0.54 -17.68
N GLY A 163 2.11 -1.44 -17.61
CA GLY A 163 2.25 -2.65 -16.81
C GLY A 163 3.43 -3.54 -17.24
N ARG A 164 3.76 -3.59 -18.54
CA ARG A 164 4.88 -4.40 -19.03
C ARG A 164 6.23 -3.91 -18.51
N GLU A 165 6.45 -2.61 -18.52
CA GLU A 165 7.69 -2.00 -18.05
C GLU A 165 7.83 -2.18 -16.54
N VAL A 166 6.75 -2.03 -15.79
CA VAL A 166 6.75 -2.31 -14.33
C VAL A 166 7.06 -3.79 -14.07
N ALA A 167 6.45 -4.73 -14.79
CA ALA A 167 6.74 -6.15 -14.63
C ALA A 167 8.20 -6.53 -14.90
N LEU A 168 8.85 -5.85 -15.86
CA LEU A 168 10.28 -6.03 -16.13
C LEU A 168 11.14 -5.53 -14.97
N ILE A 169 10.77 -4.40 -14.36
CA ILE A 169 11.45 -3.85 -13.17
C ILE A 169 11.30 -4.82 -11.98
N GLU A 170 10.08 -5.28 -11.72
CA GLU A 170 9.77 -6.24 -10.66
C GLU A 170 10.56 -7.55 -10.82
N LYS A 171 10.56 -8.11 -12.03
CA LYS A 171 11.33 -9.30 -12.38
C LYS A 171 12.82 -9.10 -12.13
N LYS A 172 13.37 -7.96 -12.59
CA LYS A 172 14.78 -7.62 -12.39
C LYS A 172 15.13 -7.58 -10.89
N LEU A 173 14.36 -6.85 -10.09
CA LEU A 173 14.59 -6.74 -8.64
C LEU A 173 14.56 -8.11 -7.95
N ARG A 174 13.59 -8.97 -8.30
CA ARG A 174 13.52 -10.33 -7.77
C ARG A 174 14.76 -11.16 -8.12
N LEU A 175 15.22 -11.10 -9.36
CA LEU A 175 16.42 -11.81 -9.81
C LEU A 175 17.71 -11.26 -9.17
N GLU A 176 17.73 -9.98 -8.81
CA GLU A 176 18.84 -9.34 -8.07
C GLU A 176 18.83 -9.67 -6.57
N GLY A 177 17.83 -10.41 -6.07
CA GLY A 177 17.79 -10.90 -4.69
C GLY A 177 16.78 -10.19 -3.79
N ALA A 178 15.87 -9.37 -4.34
CA ALA A 178 14.79 -8.78 -3.56
C ALA A 178 13.93 -9.86 -2.89
N LYS A 179 13.64 -9.66 -1.60
CA LYS A 179 12.74 -10.51 -0.82
C LYS A 179 11.27 -10.28 -1.18
N ASN A 180 10.95 -9.08 -1.65
CA ASN A 180 9.59 -8.65 -2.02
C ASN A 180 9.66 -7.49 -3.02
N ILE A 181 8.54 -7.18 -3.66
CA ILE A 181 8.37 -5.96 -4.46
C ILE A 181 7.58 -4.95 -3.63
N ASN A 182 8.21 -3.82 -3.31
CA ASN A 182 7.66 -2.75 -2.49
C ASN A 182 7.21 -1.58 -3.38
N HIS A 183 5.89 -1.44 -3.49
CA HIS A 183 5.26 -0.33 -4.20
C HIS A 183 5.16 0.89 -3.28
N VAL A 184 5.98 1.92 -3.52
CA VAL A 184 6.10 3.12 -2.67
C VAL A 184 6.51 4.33 -3.53
N GLY A 185 7.02 5.42 -2.95
CA GLY A 185 7.48 6.62 -3.65
C GLY A 185 6.82 7.85 -3.03
N GLY A 186 5.98 8.53 -3.80
CA GLY A 186 4.98 9.43 -3.24
C GLY A 186 3.87 8.64 -2.57
N ASP A 187 3.06 7.94 -3.36
CA ASP A 187 2.18 6.86 -2.89
C ASP A 187 1.80 5.93 -4.07
N PRO A 188 1.61 4.61 -3.87
CA PRO A 188 1.25 3.70 -4.96
C PRO A 188 -0.23 3.80 -5.39
N ILE A 189 -1.14 4.41 -4.60
CA ILE A 189 -2.58 4.50 -4.89
C ILE A 189 -2.89 5.14 -6.25
N PRO A 190 -2.29 6.29 -6.63
CA PRO A 190 -2.48 6.85 -7.97
C PRO A 190 -2.06 5.90 -9.11
N ASN A 191 -1.22 4.92 -8.82
CA ASN A 191 -0.59 4.05 -9.81
C ASN A 191 -1.22 2.64 -9.85
N THR A 192 -2.29 2.43 -9.08
CA THR A 192 -2.99 1.14 -8.88
C THR A 192 -3.25 0.39 -10.19
N TRP A 193 -3.78 1.05 -11.22
CA TRP A 193 -4.14 0.34 -12.46
C TRP A 193 -2.93 -0.20 -13.23
N VAL A 194 -1.81 0.52 -13.25
CA VAL A 194 -0.56 0.07 -13.89
C VAL A 194 0.09 -1.04 -13.07
N ILE A 195 0.05 -0.92 -11.73
CA ILE A 195 0.55 -1.96 -10.82
C ILE A 195 -0.25 -3.26 -11.03
N LEU A 196 -1.58 -3.20 -11.03
CA LEU A 196 -2.42 -4.37 -11.32
C LEU A 196 -2.16 -4.93 -12.72
N GLU A 197 -1.99 -4.07 -13.73
CA GLU A 197 -1.68 -4.51 -15.09
C GLU A 197 -0.33 -5.22 -15.18
N SER A 198 0.65 -4.83 -14.37
CA SER A 198 1.98 -5.45 -14.35
C SER A 198 1.95 -6.93 -13.95
N PHE A 199 1.06 -7.31 -13.04
CA PHE A 199 0.91 -8.69 -12.56
C PHE A 199 0.46 -9.66 -13.66
N LYS A 200 -0.08 -9.15 -14.78
CA LYS A 200 -0.41 -9.96 -15.97
C LYS A 200 0.86 -10.43 -16.70
N TYR A 201 1.92 -9.65 -16.62
CA TYR A 201 3.18 -9.87 -17.32
C TYR A 201 4.29 -10.39 -16.41
N LEU A 202 4.15 -10.22 -15.09
CA LEU A 202 5.07 -10.75 -14.12
C LEU A 202 4.98 -12.29 -14.07
N ASP A 203 6.12 -12.94 -14.31
CA ASP A 203 6.23 -14.40 -14.41
C ASP A 203 7.13 -15.01 -13.33
N VAL A 204 7.60 -14.20 -12.37
CA VAL A 204 8.38 -14.66 -11.22
C VAL A 204 7.54 -14.66 -9.95
N ASN A 205 7.80 -15.65 -9.08
CA ASN A 205 7.20 -15.69 -7.76
C ASN A 205 7.92 -14.72 -6.81
N VAL A 206 7.19 -13.71 -6.32
CA VAL A 206 7.71 -12.72 -5.38
C VAL A 206 6.56 -12.07 -4.60
N PRO A 207 6.67 -11.92 -3.27
CA PRO A 207 5.65 -11.23 -2.48
C PRO A 207 5.43 -9.80 -2.96
N GLN A 208 4.18 -9.41 -3.12
CA GLN A 208 3.80 -8.03 -3.40
C GLN A 208 3.56 -7.29 -2.08
N LEU A 209 4.29 -6.19 -1.88
CA LEU A 209 4.22 -5.34 -0.71
C LEU A 209 3.61 -3.98 -1.07
N TRP A 210 2.53 -3.63 -0.36
CA TRP A 210 1.84 -2.34 -0.55
C TRP A 210 2.19 -1.36 0.58
N ASN A 211 3.03 -0.38 0.26
CA ASN A 211 3.53 0.63 1.19
C ASN A 211 2.87 1.98 0.90
N SER A 212 1.93 2.37 1.74
CA SER A 212 1.00 3.45 1.42
C SER A 212 0.49 4.19 2.65
N ASN A 213 0.05 5.42 2.43
CA ASN A 213 -0.74 6.19 3.40
C ASN A 213 -2.15 5.63 3.64
N MET A 214 -2.57 4.62 2.86
CA MET A 214 -3.86 3.93 2.95
C MET A 214 -5.10 4.81 2.77
N TYR A 215 -4.97 6.04 2.27
CA TYR A 215 -6.11 6.90 1.98
C TYR A 215 -6.70 6.61 0.59
N CYS A 216 -6.94 5.32 0.35
CA CYS A 216 -7.55 4.82 -0.88
C CYS A 216 -9.05 4.59 -0.70
N SER A 217 -9.73 4.52 -1.83
CA SER A 217 -11.15 4.19 -1.89
C SER A 217 -11.42 2.73 -1.53
N ILE A 218 -12.66 2.41 -1.17
CA ILE A 218 -13.07 1.02 -0.89
C ILE A 218 -12.91 0.14 -2.14
N GLU A 219 -13.15 0.71 -3.32
CA GLU A 219 -12.95 0.10 -4.62
C GLU A 219 -11.49 -0.32 -4.80
N THR A 220 -10.54 0.55 -4.46
CA THR A 220 -9.11 0.24 -4.53
C THR A 220 -8.71 -0.88 -3.56
N MET A 221 -9.18 -0.83 -2.30
CA MET A 221 -8.93 -1.92 -1.36
C MET A 221 -9.50 -3.26 -1.86
N THR A 222 -10.68 -3.23 -2.47
CA THR A 222 -11.36 -4.41 -3.04
C THR A 222 -10.61 -4.98 -4.25
N LEU A 223 -9.91 -4.15 -5.03
CA LEU A 223 -9.05 -4.61 -6.11
C LEU A 223 -7.76 -5.25 -5.58
N LEU A 224 -7.18 -4.70 -4.51
CA LEU A 224 -5.84 -5.09 -4.01
C LEU A 224 -5.84 -6.32 -3.08
N ARG A 225 -6.92 -6.61 -2.34
CA ARG A 225 -6.89 -7.63 -1.26
C ARG A 225 -6.44 -9.03 -1.68
N GLU A 226 -6.76 -9.44 -2.91
CA GLU A 226 -6.40 -10.75 -3.47
C GLU A 226 -5.08 -10.75 -4.27
N VAL A 227 -4.31 -9.66 -4.28
CA VAL A 227 -3.03 -9.58 -5.03
C VAL A 227 -1.85 -9.09 -4.19
N ILE A 228 -2.10 -8.44 -3.05
CA ILE A 228 -1.08 -7.99 -2.11
C ILE A 228 -0.84 -9.04 -1.01
N ASP A 229 0.42 -9.47 -0.85
CA ASP A 229 0.81 -10.49 0.13
C ASP A 229 1.06 -9.86 1.52
N ILE A 230 1.65 -8.67 1.56
CA ILE A 230 1.99 -7.95 2.77
C ILE A 230 1.69 -6.44 2.67
N TRP A 231 1.15 -5.88 3.74
CA TRP A 231 0.77 -4.47 3.84
C TRP A 231 1.75 -3.73 4.74
N LEU A 232 2.17 -2.54 4.31
CA LEU A 232 3.02 -1.63 5.07
C LEU A 232 2.37 -0.24 5.20
N PRO A 233 1.23 -0.14 5.92
CA PRO A 233 0.47 1.09 6.02
C PRO A 233 1.10 2.14 6.97
N ASP A 234 1.00 3.41 6.58
CA ASP A 234 1.30 4.55 7.46
C ASP A 234 0.08 5.00 8.26
N PHE A 235 0.06 4.69 9.55
CA PHE A 235 -0.96 5.19 10.47
C PHE A 235 -0.44 6.40 11.25
N LYS A 236 -0.46 7.58 10.60
CA LYS A 236 0.18 8.82 11.10
C LYS A 236 -0.64 9.55 12.18
N TYR A 237 -1.97 9.67 12.01
CA TYR A 237 -2.77 10.58 12.83
C TYR A 237 -3.83 9.89 13.68
N GLY A 238 -4.02 10.40 14.89
CA GLY A 238 -5.10 9.98 15.80
C GLY A 238 -6.35 10.86 15.71
N SER A 239 -6.29 11.94 14.94
CA SER A 239 -7.42 12.87 14.76
C SER A 239 -7.50 13.42 13.33
N ASN A 240 -8.73 13.60 12.86
CA ASN A 240 -9.01 14.22 11.55
C ASN A 240 -8.48 15.66 11.46
N ARG A 241 -8.49 16.39 12.58
CA ARG A 241 -7.94 17.76 12.65
C ARG A 241 -6.45 17.79 12.30
N CYS A 242 -5.66 16.85 12.82
CA CYS A 242 -4.22 16.79 12.51
C CYS A 242 -4.00 16.39 11.05
N ALA A 243 -4.75 15.40 10.57
CA ALA A 243 -4.65 14.95 9.18
C ALA A 243 -5.02 16.06 8.17
N GLN A 244 -6.08 16.83 8.43
CA GLN A 244 -6.47 17.94 7.57
C GLN A 244 -5.43 19.06 7.60
N ARG A 245 -4.97 19.47 8.79
CA ARG A 245 -4.00 20.57 8.93
C ARG A 245 -2.63 20.23 8.35
N LEU A 246 -2.17 18.99 8.53
CA LEU A 246 -0.80 18.60 8.23
C LEU A 246 -0.65 17.84 6.90
N SER A 247 -1.73 17.29 6.36
CA SER A 247 -1.73 16.49 5.12
C SER A 247 -2.83 16.84 4.13
N LEU A 248 -3.68 17.81 4.44
CA LEU A 248 -4.80 18.25 3.61
C LEU A 248 -5.73 17.09 3.20
N VAL A 249 -6.07 16.23 4.16
CA VAL A 249 -7.01 15.11 3.97
C VAL A 249 -8.14 15.13 4.99
N GLU A 250 -9.34 14.83 4.51
CA GLU A 250 -10.57 14.82 5.31
C GLU A 250 -10.99 13.39 5.62
N ASN A 251 -11.78 13.17 6.69
CA ASN A 251 -12.25 11.83 7.08
C ASN A 251 -11.11 10.79 7.17
N TYR A 252 -9.92 11.22 7.61
CA TYR A 252 -8.72 10.40 7.66
C TYR A 252 -8.93 9.18 8.54
N TRP A 253 -9.40 9.38 9.77
CA TRP A 253 -9.55 8.33 10.77
C TRP A 253 -10.48 7.24 10.27
N GLU A 254 -11.65 7.62 9.75
CA GLU A 254 -12.64 6.70 9.19
C GLU A 254 -12.08 5.92 8.00
N THR A 255 -11.43 6.62 7.05
CA THR A 255 -10.85 6.03 5.85
C THR A 255 -9.73 5.04 6.19
N ILE A 256 -8.74 5.47 6.97
CA ILE A 256 -7.58 4.65 7.30
C ILE A 256 -8.01 3.46 8.14
N THR A 257 -8.80 3.65 9.20
CA THR A 257 -9.21 2.52 10.06
C THR A 257 -10.07 1.49 9.33
N ARG A 258 -10.92 1.91 8.39
CA ARG A 258 -11.63 0.99 7.47
C ARG A 258 -10.64 0.18 6.64
N ASN A 259 -9.69 0.85 5.98
CA ASN A 259 -8.75 0.20 5.07
C ASN A 259 -7.76 -0.70 5.81
N MET A 260 -7.33 -0.31 7.02
CA MET A 260 -6.49 -1.12 7.92
C MET A 260 -7.16 -2.44 8.31
N LYS A 261 -8.47 -2.42 8.58
CA LYS A 261 -9.23 -3.67 8.85
C LYS A 261 -9.28 -4.59 7.63
N ILE A 262 -9.41 -4.04 6.42
CA ILE A 262 -9.40 -4.85 5.19
C ILE A 262 -8.01 -5.44 4.94
N ALA A 263 -6.95 -4.64 5.12
CA ALA A 263 -5.57 -5.09 5.02
C ALA A 263 -5.27 -6.22 6.02
N TYR A 264 -5.60 -6.01 7.30
CA TYR A 264 -5.43 -6.99 8.37
C TYR A 264 -6.12 -8.33 8.09
N ASN A 265 -7.32 -8.30 7.53
CA ASN A 265 -8.09 -9.52 7.23
C ASN A 265 -7.70 -10.18 5.89
N SER A 266 -6.85 -9.54 5.09
CA SER A 266 -6.49 -10.05 3.76
C SER A 266 -5.05 -10.49 3.65
N GLY A 267 -4.09 -9.90 4.37
CA GLY A 267 -2.67 -10.25 4.25
C GLY A 267 -1.90 -10.04 5.54
N ASP A 268 -0.60 -10.34 5.48
CA ASP A 268 0.31 -10.02 6.57
C ASP A 268 0.49 -8.49 6.64
N MET A 269 0.77 -7.95 7.83
CA MET A 269 0.80 -6.50 8.01
C MET A 269 1.85 -6.06 9.01
N ILE A 270 2.59 -5.00 8.64
CA ILE A 270 3.47 -4.23 9.51
C ILE A 270 2.98 -2.79 9.49
N VAL A 271 2.55 -2.24 10.61
CA VAL A 271 2.03 -0.87 10.68
C VAL A 271 3.15 0.10 11.00
N ARG A 272 3.31 1.14 10.19
CA ARG A 272 4.26 2.24 10.47
C ARG A 272 3.56 3.37 11.19
N HIS A 273 4.10 3.77 12.33
CA HIS A 273 3.62 4.92 13.09
C HIS A 273 4.77 5.92 13.28
N LEU A 274 4.73 6.99 12.48
CA LEU A 274 5.65 8.12 12.58
C LEU A 274 5.27 8.99 13.78
N VAL A 275 6.15 9.05 14.77
CA VAL A 275 5.96 9.92 15.94
C VAL A 275 6.23 11.36 15.51
N LEU A 276 5.21 12.21 15.65
CA LEU A 276 5.32 13.65 15.43
C LEU A 276 5.54 14.35 16.79
N PRO A 277 6.48 15.30 16.88
CA PRO A 277 6.69 16.08 18.11
C PRO A 277 5.39 16.79 18.53
N ASN A 278 5.13 16.91 19.83
CA ASN A 278 3.93 17.54 20.40
C ASN A 278 2.58 16.88 20.02
N HIS A 279 2.57 15.72 19.35
CA HIS A 279 1.35 15.00 18.92
C HIS A 279 1.16 13.63 19.58
N ILE A 280 1.77 13.42 20.76
CA ILE A 280 1.73 12.12 21.44
C ILE A 280 0.31 11.77 21.89
N GLU A 281 -0.38 12.70 22.56
CA GLU A 281 -1.74 12.50 23.09
C GLU A 281 -2.81 12.43 22.00
N CYS A 282 -2.73 13.32 21.01
CA CYS A 282 -3.77 13.42 19.98
C CYS A 282 -3.54 12.46 18.80
N CYS A 283 -2.32 11.93 18.61
CA CYS A 283 -1.99 11.03 17.50
C CYS A 283 -1.45 9.69 17.98
N SER A 284 -0.30 9.65 18.64
CA SER A 284 0.37 8.37 18.92
C SER A 284 -0.41 7.44 19.84
N LYS A 285 -0.93 7.94 20.96
CA LYS A 285 -1.71 7.12 21.89
C LYS A 285 -3.01 6.60 21.26
N PRO A 286 -3.84 7.42 20.58
CA PRO A 286 -5.04 6.93 19.89
C PRO A 286 -4.73 5.88 18.83
N VAL A 287 -3.69 6.08 18.01
CA VAL A 287 -3.27 5.13 16.98
C VAL A 287 -2.90 3.79 17.59
N LEU A 288 -2.00 3.79 18.58
CA LEU A 288 -1.53 2.56 19.23
C LEU A 288 -2.69 1.84 19.95
N ASN A 289 -3.55 2.56 20.65
CA ASN A 289 -4.72 1.99 21.29
C ASN A 289 -5.68 1.36 20.26
N TRP A 290 -5.90 2.02 19.12
CA TRP A 290 -6.73 1.46 18.05
C TRP A 290 -6.12 0.18 17.46
N ILE A 291 -4.81 0.17 17.19
CA ILE A 291 -4.09 -1.00 16.66
C ILE A 291 -4.25 -2.17 17.62
N ARG A 292 -4.04 -1.96 18.93
CA ARG A 292 -4.19 -3.03 19.92
C ARG A 292 -5.60 -3.64 19.93
N ASN A 293 -6.63 -2.82 19.76
CA ASN A 293 -8.02 -3.26 19.84
C ASN A 293 -8.56 -3.87 18.53
N ASN A 294 -7.96 -3.57 17.38
CA ASN A 294 -8.51 -3.96 16.07
C ASN A 294 -7.58 -4.85 15.24
N CYS A 295 -6.27 -4.76 15.47
CA CYS A 295 -5.23 -5.45 14.73
C CYS A 295 -4.15 -6.01 15.69
N PRO A 296 -4.50 -6.81 16.72
CA PRO A 296 -3.60 -7.17 17.81
C PRO A 296 -2.38 -8.01 17.39
N GLU A 297 -2.45 -8.68 16.25
CA GLU A 297 -1.39 -9.59 15.79
C GLU A 297 -0.34 -8.91 14.90
N VAL A 298 -0.53 -7.64 14.52
CA VAL A 298 0.40 -6.94 13.62
C VAL A 298 1.70 -6.60 14.33
N LEU A 299 2.75 -6.44 13.53
CA LEU A 299 3.96 -5.77 13.99
C LEU A 299 3.79 -4.27 13.81
N VAL A 300 4.32 -3.48 14.74
CA VAL A 300 4.32 -2.02 14.64
C VAL A 300 5.76 -1.52 14.52
N ASN A 301 6.06 -0.67 13.54
CA ASN A 301 7.29 0.10 13.49
C ASN A 301 6.99 1.50 14.08
N ILE A 302 7.49 1.77 15.29
CA ILE A 302 7.38 3.09 15.94
C ILE A 302 8.59 3.92 15.50
N MET A 303 8.34 4.87 14.62
CA MET A 303 9.39 5.59 13.89
C MET A 303 9.68 6.95 14.53
N GLY A 304 10.92 7.13 14.99
CA GLY A 304 11.47 8.43 15.42
C GLY A 304 12.12 9.23 14.29
N GLN A 305 11.93 8.82 13.03
CA GLN A 305 12.61 9.37 11.86
C GLN A 305 12.01 10.69 11.33
N TYR A 306 11.05 11.27 12.07
CA TYR A 306 10.49 12.57 11.70
C TYR A 306 11.56 13.64 11.76
N ARG A 307 11.67 14.40 10.68
CA ARG A 307 12.43 15.65 10.62
C ARG A 307 11.62 16.71 9.86
N PRO A 308 11.72 17.99 10.24
CA PRO A 308 11.10 19.07 9.48
C PRO A 308 11.65 19.10 8.05
N GLU A 309 10.77 18.97 7.08
CA GLU A 309 11.08 19.00 5.64
C GLU A 309 10.04 19.82 4.91
N TYR A 310 10.26 20.06 3.62
CA TYR A 310 9.32 20.72 2.72
C TYR A 310 8.79 22.07 3.25
N LEU A 311 7.48 22.23 3.45
CA LEU A 311 6.89 23.50 3.87
C LEU A 311 7.20 23.81 5.34
N VAL A 312 7.32 22.81 6.20
CA VAL A 312 7.72 23.03 7.61
C VAL A 312 9.15 23.54 7.69
N ALA A 313 10.07 22.99 6.89
CA ALA A 313 11.44 23.51 6.84
C ALA A 313 11.51 24.91 6.23
N LYS A 314 10.66 25.21 5.23
CA LYS A 314 10.64 26.51 4.54
C LYS A 314 9.98 27.63 5.35
N TYR A 315 8.95 27.31 6.13
CA TYR A 315 8.15 28.26 6.91
C TYR A 315 7.91 27.71 8.34
N PRO A 316 8.96 27.56 9.16
CA PRO A 316 8.85 26.93 10.49
C PRO A 316 7.88 27.65 11.44
N GLU A 317 7.68 28.96 11.27
CA GLU A 317 6.74 29.78 12.02
C GLU A 317 5.26 29.43 11.80
N MET A 318 4.94 28.77 10.66
CA MET A 318 3.58 28.33 10.33
C MET A 318 3.22 27.00 11.02
N TRP A 319 4.22 26.19 11.36
CA TRP A 319 4.05 24.88 12.02
C TRP A 319 5.06 24.70 13.18
N PRO A 320 5.08 25.61 14.17
CA PRO A 320 6.06 25.59 15.24
C PRO A 320 5.94 24.33 16.11
N ASP A 321 4.76 23.73 16.17
CA ASP A 321 4.50 22.50 16.91
C ASP A 321 5.19 21.27 16.28
N ILE A 322 5.54 21.31 15.00
CA ILE A 322 6.27 20.23 14.33
C ILE A 322 7.59 20.69 13.70
N GLY A 323 8.08 21.87 14.06
CA GLY A 323 9.34 22.45 13.55
C GLY A 323 10.63 21.83 14.10
N ARG A 324 10.56 20.68 14.76
CA ARG A 324 11.72 19.96 15.35
C ARG A 324 11.58 18.45 15.23
N THR A 325 12.63 17.68 15.48
CA THR A 325 12.50 16.23 15.65
C THR A 325 11.79 15.90 16.99
N PRO A 326 11.18 14.71 17.16
CA PRO A 326 10.69 14.26 18.45
C PRO A 326 11.83 14.18 19.46
N THR A 327 11.57 14.51 20.72
CA THR A 327 12.57 14.36 21.79
C THR A 327 12.72 12.91 22.21
N LEU A 328 13.79 12.60 22.93
CA LEU A 328 13.98 11.27 23.51
C LEU A 328 12.84 10.92 24.47
N GLU A 329 12.38 11.88 25.27
CA GLU A 329 11.28 11.70 26.22
C GLU A 329 9.95 11.39 25.51
N GLU A 330 9.67 12.08 24.40
CA GLU A 330 8.49 11.80 23.57
C GLU A 330 8.54 10.40 22.98
N MET A 331 9.70 9.99 22.45
CA MET A 331 9.88 8.63 21.93
C MET A 331 9.73 7.58 23.02
N GLU A 332 10.38 7.76 24.17
CA GLU A 332 10.27 6.87 25.33
C GLU A 332 8.84 6.79 25.87
N GLU A 333 8.09 7.89 25.83
CA GLU A 333 6.68 7.87 26.21
C GLU A 333 5.83 6.99 25.28
N VAL A 334 6.04 7.10 23.97
CA VAL A 334 5.33 6.28 22.96
C VAL A 334 5.70 4.80 23.12
N TYR A 335 6.99 4.47 23.30
CA TYR A 335 7.42 3.09 23.56
C TYR A 335 6.81 2.53 24.84
N ARG A 336 6.89 3.27 25.96
CA ARG A 336 6.28 2.85 27.23
C ARG A 336 4.77 2.64 27.09
N TYR A 337 4.08 3.46 26.29
CA TYR A 337 2.65 3.27 26.04
C TYR A 337 2.37 2.01 25.21
N ALA A 338 3.15 1.77 24.15
CA ALA A 338 3.05 0.55 23.35
C ALA A 338 3.27 -0.72 24.19
N GLU A 339 4.26 -0.69 25.10
CA GLU A 339 4.54 -1.77 26.05
C GLU A 339 3.38 -2.02 27.02
N ARG A 340 2.79 -0.95 27.59
CA ARG A 340 1.59 -1.06 28.45
C ARG A 340 0.41 -1.70 27.71
N LEU A 341 0.27 -1.45 26.42
CA LEU A 341 -0.76 -2.07 25.59
C LEU A 341 -0.42 -3.51 25.16
N GLY A 342 0.82 -3.96 25.35
CA GLY A 342 1.30 -5.26 24.87
C GLY A 342 1.47 -5.31 23.35
N ILE A 343 1.77 -4.19 22.71
CA ILE A 343 2.03 -4.12 21.26
C ILE A 343 3.40 -4.74 20.97
N THR A 344 3.46 -5.62 19.97
CA THR A 344 4.72 -6.12 19.44
C THR A 344 5.25 -5.13 18.41
N TYR A 345 6.40 -4.52 18.68
CA TYR A 345 7.02 -3.53 17.79
C TYR A 345 8.41 -3.95 17.33
N ILE A 346 8.80 -3.49 16.14
CA ILE A 346 10.12 -3.67 15.54
C ILE A 346 10.97 -2.46 15.96
N LYS A 347 12.22 -2.70 16.36
CA LYS A 347 13.20 -1.65 16.68
C LYS A 347 14.15 -1.45 15.51
#